data_AF-A0A8T4S6P0-F1
#
_entry.id   AF-A0A8T4S6P0-F1
#
_cell.length_a   1.000
_cell.length_b   1.000
_cell.length_c   1.000
_cell.angle_alpha   90.00
_cell.angle_beta   90.00
_cell.angle_gamma   90.00
#
_symmetry.space_group_name_H-M   'P 1'
#
loop_
_entity.id
_entity.type
_entity.pdbx_description
1 polymer ?
#
loop_
_entity_poly.entity_id
_entity_poly.type
_entity_poly.pdbx_seq_one_letter_code
_entity_poly.pdbx_strand_id
1 'polypeptide(L)'
;MDDWLPFFGMWLSNGHVSGSKICIDKIDITDTGIYRINGEKQIEKQMMLKHILDKIPFNFRENNSEYYTYNKQLASYLDEFKEESKKYIPGIIKDLAPTQINLFLDWYCLCNGKIIGEDYRVFYTYSKELANDIQELALKTGRVAVIKKVTGKKAFLENNLAHRPKLQYEIHERTKNLDVIADGKEIKKIRYNKKVYCATVKNHIMYVRRNGKPYWCGNTSMFWSGPNKLFNNTLKKIEPKLAEEGYIGYIDINCMVNSNGIYPLEFTSRFGYPTISIQQEGMISHISEFLYELAQGKKPKLNVRNGFQVGVAIVVPPFPFKDIETLTAKSKESVILFKKPNLEGVHIEDIKKINDEWVVAGTSGFLLTVCGTGPTMKQAQNQAYHRVKNILIPNMYYRTDIGDRWYEDSDRLHTWGYLREG
;
A
#
# COMPACT_ATOMS: atom_id res chain seq x y z
N MET A 1 -13.53 28.34 -0.87
CA MET A 1 -12.69 27.20 -1.31
C MET A 1 -13.39 26.43 -2.42
N ASP A 2 -14.69 26.17 -2.30
CA ASP A 2 -15.44 25.39 -3.29
C ASP A 2 -15.50 25.99 -4.70
N ASP A 3 -15.36 27.31 -4.86
CA ASP A 3 -15.21 27.92 -6.19
C ASP A 3 -13.75 27.89 -6.70
N TRP A 4 -12.79 27.84 -5.79
CA TRP A 4 -11.36 27.82 -6.11
C TRP A 4 -10.90 26.44 -6.59
N LEU A 5 -11.38 25.36 -5.99
CA LEU A 5 -10.97 23.99 -6.33
C LEU A 5 -11.28 23.60 -7.78
N PRO A 6 -12.48 23.90 -8.32
CA PRO A 6 -12.77 23.77 -9.74
C PRO A 6 -11.77 24.51 -10.62
N PHE A 7 -11.56 25.80 -10.35
CA PHE A 7 -10.62 26.63 -11.09
C PHE A 7 -9.21 26.04 -11.07
N PHE A 8 -8.70 25.70 -9.89
CA PHE A 8 -7.34 25.19 -9.73
C PHE A 8 -7.19 23.79 -10.33
N GLY A 9 -8.21 22.93 -10.24
CA GLY A 9 -8.21 21.62 -10.91
C GLY A 9 -8.10 21.74 -12.43
N MET A 10 -8.88 22.64 -13.03
CA MET A 10 -8.83 22.96 -14.47
C MET A 10 -7.48 23.58 -14.88
N TRP A 11 -7.01 24.57 -14.11
CA TRP A 11 -5.78 25.27 -14.43
C TRP A 11 -4.54 24.38 -14.24
N LEU A 12 -4.49 23.57 -13.17
CA LEU A 12 -3.36 22.66 -12.96
C LEU A 12 -3.25 21.64 -14.10
N SER A 13 -4.37 21.28 -14.73
CA SER A 13 -4.39 20.33 -15.82
C SER A 13 -3.94 20.96 -17.15
N ASN A 14 -4.56 22.05 -17.59
CA ASN A 14 -4.45 22.62 -18.94
C ASN A 14 -4.12 24.13 -18.95
N GLY A 15 -3.71 24.67 -17.80
CA GLY A 15 -3.34 26.07 -17.66
C GLY A 15 -1.85 26.32 -17.82
N HIS A 16 -1.53 27.55 -18.21
CA HIS A 16 -0.17 28.06 -18.29
C HIS A 16 -0.11 29.53 -17.84
N VAL A 17 1.08 29.98 -17.44
CA VAL A 17 1.37 31.38 -17.09
C VAL A 17 2.42 31.93 -18.05
N SER A 18 2.22 33.16 -18.53
CA SER A 18 3.22 33.93 -19.27
C SER A 18 3.23 35.38 -18.77
N GLY A 19 4.26 35.72 -17.98
CA GLY A 19 4.32 37.01 -17.29
C GLY A 19 3.14 37.15 -16.32
N SER A 20 2.32 38.19 -16.48
CA SER A 20 1.09 38.38 -15.69
C SER A 20 -0.17 37.78 -16.33
N LYS A 21 -0.04 37.12 -17.48
CA LYS A 21 -1.14 36.47 -18.19
C LYS A 21 -1.32 35.05 -17.66
N ILE A 22 -2.53 34.72 -17.22
CA ILE A 22 -2.94 33.37 -16.85
C ILE A 22 -3.85 32.86 -17.95
N CYS A 23 -3.58 31.67 -18.47
CA CYS A 23 -4.37 31.03 -19.51
C CYS A 23 -4.86 29.65 -19.05
N ILE A 24 -6.02 29.24 -19.56
CA ILE A 24 -6.54 27.88 -19.53
C ILE A 24 -6.97 27.55 -20.95
N ASP A 25 -6.34 26.53 -21.55
CA ASP A 25 -6.66 26.13 -22.90
C ASP A 25 -8.10 25.60 -22.96
N LYS A 26 -8.87 26.03 -23.97
CA LYS A 26 -10.18 25.45 -24.24
C LYS A 26 -9.96 23.97 -24.55
N ILE A 27 -10.79 23.12 -23.95
CA ILE A 27 -10.61 21.68 -24.08
C ILE A 27 -10.99 21.27 -25.51
N ASP A 28 -9.99 21.04 -26.36
CA ASP A 28 -10.16 20.34 -27.62
C ASP A 28 -10.37 18.85 -27.34
N ILE A 29 -11.61 18.41 -27.47
CA ILE A 29 -12.02 17.01 -27.22
C ILE A 29 -11.51 16.05 -28.33
N THR A 30 -10.76 16.54 -29.30
CA THR A 30 -10.20 15.73 -30.38
C THR A 30 -9.04 14.83 -29.95
N ASP A 31 -8.40 15.07 -28.79
CA ASP A 31 -7.17 14.34 -28.39
C ASP A 31 -7.26 13.58 -27.03
N THR A 32 -8.42 13.57 -26.36
CA THR A 32 -8.68 12.56 -25.31
C THR A 32 -9.11 11.26 -26.00
N GLY A 33 -8.13 10.41 -26.31
CA GLY A 33 -8.20 9.34 -27.31
C GLY A 33 -9.29 8.26 -27.25
N ILE A 34 -10.43 8.40 -26.56
CA ILE A 34 -11.59 7.51 -26.73
C ILE A 34 -12.88 8.33 -26.54
N TYR A 35 -13.75 8.30 -27.57
CA TYR A 35 -15.04 8.96 -27.77
C TYR A 35 -14.99 10.29 -28.56
N ARG A 36 -15.43 10.22 -29.83
CA ARG A 36 -16.11 11.34 -30.48
C ARG A 36 -17.30 11.69 -29.59
N ILE A 37 -17.16 12.74 -28.79
CA ILE A 37 -18.27 13.31 -28.04
C ILE A 37 -19.08 14.14 -29.06
N ASN A 38 -20.40 13.95 -29.14
CA ASN A 38 -21.27 14.79 -29.98
C ASN A 38 -21.15 16.26 -29.53
N GLY A 39 -21.24 17.20 -30.48
CA GLY A 39 -20.99 18.64 -30.24
C GLY A 39 -21.78 19.28 -29.10
N GLU A 40 -22.94 18.74 -28.73
CA GLU A 40 -23.77 19.22 -27.61
C GLU A 40 -23.06 19.09 -26.26
N LYS A 41 -22.45 17.93 -25.98
CA LYS A 41 -21.70 17.69 -24.73
C LYS A 41 -20.41 18.53 -24.64
N GLN A 42 -19.87 18.95 -25.78
CA GLN A 42 -18.74 19.88 -25.83
C GLN A 42 -19.17 21.28 -25.39
N ILE A 43 -20.32 21.75 -25.88
CA ILE A 43 -20.91 23.04 -25.51
C ILE A 43 -21.23 23.06 -24.02
N GLU A 44 -21.89 22.03 -23.49
CA GLU A 44 -22.19 21.91 -22.06
C GLU A 44 -20.95 22.04 -21.18
N LYS A 45 -19.87 21.34 -21.54
CA LYS A 45 -18.59 21.40 -20.81
C LYS A 45 -17.99 22.79 -20.83
N GLN A 46 -17.98 23.45 -21.99
CA GLN A 46 -17.48 24.83 -22.09
C GLN A 46 -18.33 25.81 -21.29
N MET A 47 -19.65 25.66 -21.27
CA MET A 47 -20.56 26.45 -20.42
C MET A 47 -20.27 26.24 -18.94
N MET A 48 -20.04 24.99 -18.51
CA MET A 48 -19.65 24.68 -17.13
C MET A 48 -18.32 25.34 -16.74
N LEU A 49 -17.31 25.27 -17.62
CA LEU A 49 -16.01 25.93 -17.39
C LEU A 49 -16.19 27.44 -17.23
N LYS A 50 -16.90 28.08 -18.16
CA LYS A 50 -17.17 29.53 -18.11
C LYS A 50 -17.88 29.93 -16.82
N HIS A 51 -18.90 29.17 -16.42
CA HIS A 51 -19.63 29.40 -15.16
C HIS A 51 -18.73 29.35 -13.92
N ILE A 52 -17.71 28.48 -13.89
CA ILE A 52 -16.72 28.47 -12.81
C ILE A 52 -15.83 29.70 -12.85
N LEU A 53 -15.38 30.12 -14.03
CA LEU A 53 -14.54 31.30 -14.18
C LEU A 53 -15.27 32.60 -13.81
N ASP A 54 -16.60 32.63 -13.96
CA ASP A 54 -17.44 33.76 -13.54
C ASP A 54 -17.62 33.86 -12.01
N LYS A 55 -17.37 32.78 -11.27
CA LYS A 55 -17.52 32.73 -9.80
C LYS A 55 -16.28 33.17 -9.03
N ILE A 56 -15.11 33.10 -9.66
CA ILE A 56 -13.85 33.52 -9.04
C ILE A 56 -13.64 35.02 -9.24
N PRO A 57 -12.93 35.73 -8.34
CA PRO A 57 -12.80 37.20 -8.38
C PRO A 57 -11.85 37.72 -9.47
N PHE A 58 -11.68 36.97 -10.55
CA PHE A 58 -10.76 37.27 -11.65
C PHE A 58 -11.55 37.38 -12.96
N ASN A 59 -11.38 38.49 -13.66
CA ASN A 59 -12.09 38.74 -14.91
C ASN A 59 -11.47 37.95 -16.05
N PHE A 60 -11.94 36.72 -16.28
CA PHE A 60 -11.55 35.92 -17.43
C PHE A 60 -12.22 36.44 -18.71
N ARG A 61 -11.41 36.55 -19.76
CA ARG A 61 -11.83 36.79 -21.13
C ARG A 61 -11.65 35.50 -21.91
N GLU A 62 -12.32 35.40 -23.05
CA GLU A 62 -12.15 34.26 -23.95
C GLU A 62 -11.70 34.70 -25.33
N ASN A 63 -10.92 33.84 -25.99
CA ASN A 63 -10.68 33.90 -27.43
C ASN A 63 -11.03 32.53 -28.05
N ASN A 64 -10.59 32.27 -29.29
CA ASN A 64 -10.91 31.03 -29.98
C ASN A 64 -10.32 29.77 -29.32
N SER A 65 -9.18 29.89 -28.63
CA SER A 65 -8.40 28.75 -28.16
C SER A 65 -8.26 28.65 -26.64
N GLU A 66 -8.48 29.74 -25.88
CA GLU A 66 -8.20 29.79 -24.45
C GLU A 66 -9.14 30.75 -23.70
N TYR A 67 -9.26 30.53 -22.39
CA TYR A 67 -9.70 31.51 -21.42
C TYR A 67 -8.48 32.16 -20.79
N TYR A 68 -8.47 33.48 -20.64
CA TYR A 68 -7.32 34.20 -20.10
C TYR A 68 -7.69 35.38 -19.22
N THR A 69 -6.82 35.71 -18.27
CA THR A 69 -6.93 36.92 -17.44
C THR A 69 -5.55 37.49 -17.15
N TYR A 70 -5.50 38.72 -16.63
CA TYR A 70 -4.26 39.38 -16.22
C TYR A 70 -4.32 39.70 -14.73
N ASN A 71 -3.46 39.06 -13.94
CA ASN A 71 -3.34 39.33 -12.52
C ASN A 71 -1.94 38.93 -12.04
N LYS A 72 -1.13 39.90 -11.58
CA LYS A 72 0.26 39.65 -11.19
C LYS A 72 0.38 38.69 -9.99
N GLN A 73 -0.50 38.81 -9.01
CA GLN A 73 -0.45 38.00 -7.80
C GLN A 73 -0.82 36.55 -8.08
N LEU A 74 -1.94 36.33 -8.79
CA LEU A 74 -2.37 35.00 -9.20
C LEU A 74 -1.36 34.35 -10.14
N ALA A 75 -0.82 35.10 -11.12
CA ALA A 75 0.20 34.59 -12.01
C ALA A 75 1.45 34.15 -11.25
N SER A 76 1.92 34.94 -10.27
CA SER A 76 3.07 34.58 -9.43
C SER A 76 2.84 33.27 -8.67
N TYR A 77 1.65 33.07 -8.13
CA TYR A 77 1.29 31.83 -7.42
C TYR A 77 1.22 30.63 -8.39
N LEU A 78 0.59 30.80 -9.55
CA LEU A 78 0.41 29.72 -10.52
C LEU A 78 1.71 29.37 -11.26
N ASP A 79 2.65 30.32 -11.39
CA ASP A 79 3.97 30.12 -12.02
C ASP A 79 4.77 29.00 -11.33
N GLU A 80 4.56 28.78 -10.03
CA GLU A 80 5.17 27.68 -9.27
C GLU A 80 4.82 26.28 -9.82
N PHE A 81 3.72 26.16 -10.56
CA PHE A 81 3.20 24.90 -11.10
C PHE A 81 3.32 24.81 -12.63
N LYS A 82 3.98 25.77 -13.30
CA LYS A 82 4.00 25.83 -14.77
C LYS A 82 4.73 24.67 -15.43
N GLU A 83 5.71 24.07 -14.75
CA GLU A 83 6.53 23.00 -15.32
C GLU A 83 5.77 21.66 -15.27
N GLU A 84 5.31 21.19 -16.42
CA GLU A 84 4.47 19.99 -16.58
C GLU A 84 5.03 18.72 -15.89
N SER A 85 6.36 18.53 -15.91
CA SER A 85 7.05 17.40 -15.27
C SER A 85 7.27 17.55 -13.76
N LYS A 86 7.02 18.73 -13.19
CA LYS A 86 7.21 19.06 -11.77
C LYS A 86 5.93 19.56 -11.08
N LYS A 87 4.77 19.48 -11.74
CA LYS A 87 3.48 19.79 -11.12
C LYS A 87 3.27 18.96 -9.86
N TYR A 88 2.61 19.53 -8.86
CA TYR A 88 2.22 18.89 -7.61
C TYR A 88 0.93 19.53 -7.11
N ILE A 89 0.27 18.91 -6.13
CA ILE A 89 -0.92 19.44 -5.49
C ILE A 89 -0.53 20.08 -4.14
N PRO A 90 -0.87 21.36 -3.91
CA PRO A 90 -0.57 22.05 -2.66
C PRO A 90 -1.10 21.33 -1.41
N GLY A 91 -0.35 21.43 -0.31
CA GLY A 91 -0.74 20.85 0.99
C GLY A 91 -2.14 21.30 1.45
N ILE A 92 -2.48 22.58 1.21
CA ILE A 92 -3.81 23.12 1.55
C ILE A 92 -4.96 22.33 0.91
N ILE A 93 -4.79 21.76 -0.29
CA ILE A 93 -5.80 20.92 -0.95
C ILE A 93 -5.78 19.50 -0.38
N LYS A 94 -4.60 18.97 -0.05
CA LYS A 94 -4.42 17.64 0.57
C LYS A 94 -5.03 17.54 1.95
N ASP A 95 -5.22 18.66 2.64
CA ASP A 95 -5.77 18.72 3.99
C ASP A 95 -7.27 19.06 4.05
N LEU A 96 -7.94 19.19 2.88
CA LEU A 96 -9.36 19.48 2.82
C LEU A 96 -10.24 18.26 3.16
N ALA A 97 -11.52 18.52 3.40
CA ALA A 97 -12.51 17.47 3.59
C ALA A 97 -12.66 16.59 2.33
N PRO A 98 -13.04 15.30 2.46
CA PRO A 98 -13.21 14.40 1.32
C PRO A 98 -14.14 14.94 0.21
N THR A 99 -15.17 15.71 0.56
CA THR A 99 -16.08 16.35 -0.41
C THR A 99 -15.36 17.35 -1.30
N GLN A 100 -14.49 18.18 -0.72
CA GLN A 100 -13.70 19.18 -1.43
C GLN A 100 -12.56 18.55 -2.25
N ILE A 101 -11.90 17.52 -1.69
CA ILE A 101 -10.91 16.75 -2.43
C ILE A 101 -11.55 16.11 -3.68
N ASN A 102 -12.74 15.52 -3.53
CA ASN A 102 -13.47 14.96 -4.66
C ASN A 102 -13.82 16.01 -5.70
N LEU A 103 -14.27 17.20 -5.28
CA LEU A 103 -14.54 18.31 -6.18
C LEU A 103 -13.30 18.68 -7.02
N PHE A 104 -12.14 18.85 -6.38
CA PHE A 104 -10.88 19.10 -7.09
C PHE A 104 -10.55 17.99 -8.09
N LEU A 105 -10.62 16.72 -7.66
CA LEU A 105 -10.30 15.58 -8.50
C LEU A 105 -11.27 15.44 -9.69
N ASP A 106 -12.54 15.74 -9.52
CA ASP A 106 -13.54 15.70 -10.58
C ASP A 106 -13.24 16.76 -11.66
N TRP A 107 -12.91 17.98 -11.26
CA TRP A 107 -12.54 19.05 -12.19
C TRP A 107 -11.20 18.82 -12.89
N TYR A 108 -10.19 18.29 -12.17
CA TYR A 108 -8.95 17.87 -12.81
C TYR A 108 -9.20 16.75 -13.82
N CYS A 109 -10.00 15.72 -13.46
CA CYS A 109 -10.34 14.62 -14.36
C CYS A 109 -11.13 15.08 -15.58
N LEU A 110 -12.00 16.07 -15.40
CA LEU A 110 -12.79 16.65 -16.49
C LEU A 110 -11.87 17.22 -17.59
N CYS A 111 -10.74 17.82 -17.22
CA CYS A 111 -9.84 18.48 -18.16
C CYS A 111 -8.68 17.59 -18.65
N ASN A 112 -8.12 16.73 -17.79
CA ASN A 112 -6.97 15.88 -18.13
C ASN A 112 -7.13 14.45 -17.57
N GLY A 113 -8.26 13.84 -17.91
CA GLY A 113 -8.63 12.50 -17.51
C GLY A 113 -9.72 11.89 -18.39
N LYS A 114 -10.14 10.70 -18.01
CA LYS A 114 -11.20 9.94 -18.68
C LYS A 114 -12.06 9.23 -17.64
N ILE A 115 -13.38 9.37 -17.76
CA ILE A 115 -14.34 8.56 -17.01
C ILE A 115 -14.65 7.29 -17.82
N ILE A 116 -14.62 6.13 -17.18
CA ILE A 116 -14.88 4.82 -17.80
C ILE A 116 -16.03 4.16 -17.05
N GLY A 117 -17.21 4.12 -17.67
CA GLY A 117 -18.43 3.67 -16.99
C GLY A 117 -18.77 4.58 -15.80
N GLU A 118 -19.40 4.01 -14.77
CA GLU A 118 -19.76 4.75 -13.55
C GLU A 118 -18.73 4.61 -12.41
N ASP A 119 -17.82 3.64 -12.54
CA ASP A 119 -17.02 3.13 -11.42
C ASP A 119 -15.54 3.52 -11.50
N TYR A 120 -15.10 4.08 -12.63
CA TYR A 120 -13.67 4.32 -12.89
C TYR A 120 -13.41 5.71 -13.45
N ARG A 121 -12.30 6.30 -13.00
CA ARG A 121 -11.67 7.43 -13.67
C ARG A 121 -10.18 7.21 -13.85
N VAL A 122 -9.64 7.71 -14.96
CA VAL A 122 -8.22 7.65 -15.29
C VAL A 122 -7.71 9.06 -15.41
N PHE A 123 -6.65 9.38 -14.68
CA PHE A 123 -5.95 10.65 -14.78
C PHE A 123 -4.66 10.49 -15.55
N TYR A 124 -4.24 11.58 -16.22
CA TYR A 124 -2.98 11.62 -16.95
C TYR A 124 -2.08 12.73 -16.41
N THR A 125 -0.78 12.47 -16.33
CA THR A 125 0.23 13.49 -16.01
C THR A 125 1.63 13.03 -16.43
N TYR A 126 2.52 13.98 -16.67
CA TYR A 126 3.95 13.72 -16.84
C TYR A 126 4.74 13.91 -15.54
N SER A 127 4.12 14.49 -14.50
CA SER A 127 4.74 14.65 -13.19
C SER A 127 4.52 13.41 -12.31
N LYS A 128 5.63 12.82 -11.87
CA LYS A 128 5.60 11.73 -10.90
C LYS A 128 5.00 12.18 -9.57
N GLU A 129 5.25 13.43 -9.17
CA GLU A 129 4.76 13.99 -7.91
C GLU A 129 3.25 14.17 -7.97
N LEU A 130 2.73 14.82 -9.01
CA LEU A 130 1.28 14.94 -9.24
C LEU A 130 0.59 13.57 -9.30
N ALA A 131 1.21 12.56 -9.92
CA ALA A 131 0.66 11.20 -9.93
C ALA A 131 0.57 10.60 -8.51
N ASN A 132 1.56 10.84 -7.66
CA ASN A 132 1.52 10.41 -6.26
C ASN A 132 0.47 11.18 -5.46
N ASP A 133 0.35 12.48 -5.70
CA ASP A 133 -0.59 13.35 -5.01
C ASP A 133 -2.04 12.97 -5.34
N ILE A 134 -2.35 12.70 -6.61
CA ILE A 134 -3.67 12.19 -7.01
C ILE A 134 -3.97 10.85 -6.33
N GLN A 135 -2.98 9.95 -6.22
CA GLN A 135 -3.15 8.67 -5.49
C GLN A 135 -3.35 8.88 -3.98
N GLU A 136 -2.69 9.87 -3.37
CA GLU A 136 -2.90 10.26 -1.97
C GLU A 136 -4.32 10.82 -1.76
N LEU A 137 -4.78 11.71 -2.64
CA LEU A 137 -6.13 12.27 -2.58
C LEU A 137 -7.21 11.20 -2.77
N ALA A 138 -7.00 10.26 -3.68
CA ALA A 138 -7.86 9.09 -3.84
C ALA A 138 -7.96 8.31 -2.51
N LEU A 139 -6.83 8.08 -1.84
CA LEU A 139 -6.81 7.40 -0.54
C LEU A 139 -7.60 8.18 0.53
N LYS A 140 -7.38 9.49 0.63
CA LYS A 140 -8.05 10.37 1.60
C LYS A 140 -9.57 10.47 1.38
N THR A 141 -10.03 10.16 0.18
CA THR A 141 -11.47 10.10 -0.17
C THR A 141 -12.05 8.70 -0.06
N GLY A 142 -11.29 7.73 0.49
CA GLY A 142 -11.73 6.35 0.66
C GLY A 142 -11.71 5.53 -0.64
N ARG A 143 -11.02 6.00 -1.68
CA ARG A 143 -10.93 5.37 -3.00
C ARG A 143 -9.59 4.68 -3.20
N VAL A 144 -9.51 3.83 -4.23
CA VAL A 144 -8.28 3.12 -4.59
C VAL A 144 -7.80 3.60 -5.96
N ALA A 145 -6.54 4.06 -6.01
CA ALA A 145 -5.88 4.47 -7.24
C ALA A 145 -4.62 3.63 -7.51
N VAL A 146 -4.46 3.17 -8.75
CA VAL A 146 -3.28 2.45 -9.23
C VAL A 146 -2.52 3.32 -10.24
N ILE A 147 -1.24 3.57 -10.00
CA ILE A 147 -0.38 4.31 -10.91
C ILE A 147 0.29 3.33 -11.88
N LYS A 148 0.10 3.54 -13.18
CA LYS A 148 0.84 2.87 -14.26
C LYS A 148 1.82 3.84 -14.89
N LYS A 149 3.03 3.35 -15.17
CA LYS A 149 4.00 4.08 -16.00
C LYS A 149 3.83 3.62 -17.43
N VAL A 150 3.57 4.56 -18.33
CA VAL A 150 3.42 4.30 -19.76
C VAL A 150 4.54 5.04 -20.49
N THR A 151 5.39 4.28 -21.17
CA THR A 151 6.35 4.81 -22.14
C THR A 151 5.68 4.73 -23.51
N GLY A 152 5.65 5.84 -24.25
CA GLY A 152 4.99 5.88 -25.55
C GLY A 152 5.50 4.80 -26.50
N LYS A 153 4.57 4.13 -27.20
CA LYS A 153 4.89 3.41 -28.44
C LYS A 153 4.89 4.40 -29.60
N LYS A 154 5.66 4.12 -30.65
CA LYS A 154 5.62 4.90 -31.90
C LYS A 154 4.17 4.98 -32.39
N ALA A 155 3.65 6.19 -32.57
CA ALA A 155 2.35 6.43 -33.21
C ALA A 155 2.61 7.09 -34.57
N PHE A 156 2.01 6.54 -35.63
CA PHE A 156 1.98 7.18 -36.93
C PHE A 156 0.82 8.16 -36.94
N LEU A 157 1.12 9.45 -37.07
CA LEU A 157 0.15 10.50 -37.34
C LEU A 157 0.43 10.97 -38.77
N GLU A 158 -0.57 10.84 -39.66
CA GLU A 158 -0.60 11.38 -41.02
C GLU A 158 0.78 11.55 -41.67
N ASN A 159 1.40 10.42 -42.02
CA ASN A 159 2.67 10.32 -42.75
C ASN A 159 3.94 10.86 -42.05
N ASN A 160 3.88 11.23 -40.76
CA ASN A 160 5.06 11.56 -39.96
C ASN A 160 5.20 10.65 -38.73
N LEU A 161 6.43 10.21 -38.47
CA LEU A 161 6.81 9.53 -37.21
C LEU A 161 6.79 10.56 -36.07
N ALA A 162 5.64 10.73 -35.43
CA ALA A 162 5.58 11.51 -34.20
C ALA A 162 6.19 10.70 -33.06
N HIS A 163 7.41 11.07 -32.65
CA HIS A 163 7.97 10.59 -31.40
C HIS A 163 7.10 11.10 -30.24
N ARG A 164 6.42 10.22 -29.51
CA ARG A 164 5.97 10.49 -28.12
C ARG A 164 6.98 9.83 -27.15
N PRO A 165 8.13 10.46 -26.83
CA PRO A 165 9.13 9.87 -25.94
C PRO A 165 8.87 10.18 -24.47
N LYS A 166 7.90 11.04 -24.12
CA LYS A 166 7.69 11.46 -22.73
C LYS A 166 7.00 10.34 -21.94
N LEU A 167 7.69 9.87 -20.90
CA LEU A 167 7.15 9.00 -19.87
C LEU A 167 5.88 9.64 -19.28
N GLN A 168 4.75 8.97 -19.41
CA GLN A 168 3.47 9.41 -18.87
C GLN A 168 3.05 8.51 -17.71
N TYR A 169 2.36 9.09 -16.73
CA TYR A 169 1.72 8.38 -15.64
C TYR A 169 0.21 8.34 -15.89
N GLU A 170 -0.37 7.15 -15.83
CA GLU A 170 -1.81 6.95 -15.79
C GLU A 170 -2.23 6.54 -14.38
N ILE A 171 -3.17 7.26 -13.79
CA ILE A 171 -3.69 6.96 -12.45
C ILE A 171 -5.10 6.41 -12.60
N HIS A 172 -5.24 5.10 -12.44
CA HIS A 172 -6.50 4.36 -12.57
C HIS A 172 -7.18 4.31 -11.21
N GLU A 173 -8.18 5.17 -11.00
CA GLU A 173 -8.97 5.22 -9.77
C GLU A 173 -10.29 4.47 -9.90
N ARG A 174 -10.64 3.70 -8.87
CA ARG A 174 -11.99 3.15 -8.66
C ARG A 174 -12.78 4.07 -7.74
N THR A 175 -13.89 4.61 -8.24
CA THR A 175 -14.80 5.50 -7.50
C THR A 175 -15.90 4.74 -6.77
N LYS A 176 -16.27 3.56 -7.27
CA LYS A 176 -17.26 2.63 -6.73
C LYS A 176 -16.70 1.20 -6.79
N ASN A 177 -17.38 0.23 -6.15
CA ASN A 177 -17.00 -1.19 -6.18
C ASN A 177 -15.52 -1.41 -5.80
N LEU A 178 -15.18 -0.99 -4.58
CA LEU A 178 -13.81 -1.02 -4.05
C LEU A 178 -13.32 -2.42 -3.70
N ASP A 179 -14.19 -3.42 -3.78
CA ASP A 179 -13.84 -4.81 -3.51
C ASP A 179 -12.76 -5.29 -4.49
N VAL A 180 -11.77 -6.00 -3.93
CA VAL A 180 -10.73 -6.65 -4.70
C VAL A 180 -11.29 -7.94 -5.28
N ILE A 181 -11.72 -7.91 -6.53
CA ILE A 181 -12.05 -9.12 -7.27
C ILE A 181 -10.76 -9.62 -7.92
N ALA A 182 -10.18 -10.69 -7.35
CA ALA A 182 -9.08 -11.40 -7.97
C ALA A 182 -9.63 -12.30 -9.09
N ASP A 183 -9.53 -11.87 -10.34
CA ASP A 183 -9.80 -12.75 -11.48
C ASP A 183 -8.67 -13.79 -11.57
N GLY A 184 -9.03 -15.09 -11.55
CA GLY A 184 -8.09 -16.19 -11.68
C GLY A 184 -7.19 -16.10 -12.92
N LYS A 185 -7.65 -15.44 -13.99
CA LYS A 185 -6.85 -15.19 -15.21
C LYS A 185 -5.69 -14.21 -15.00
N GLU A 186 -5.77 -13.35 -14.00
CA GLU A 186 -4.70 -12.39 -13.66
C GLU A 186 -3.67 -12.97 -12.68
N ILE A 187 -3.94 -14.15 -12.12
CA ILE A 187 -3.02 -14.84 -11.21
C ILE A 187 -1.88 -15.45 -12.03
N LYS A 188 -0.65 -15.04 -11.73
CA LYS A 188 0.57 -15.56 -12.36
C LYS A 188 1.41 -16.29 -11.32
N LYS A 189 1.79 -17.53 -11.63
CA LYS A 189 2.82 -18.25 -10.85
C LYS A 189 4.18 -17.67 -11.24
N ILE A 190 4.81 -16.97 -10.32
CA ILE A 190 6.13 -16.34 -10.54
C ILE A 190 7.12 -17.00 -9.59
N ARG A 191 8.28 -17.44 -10.11
CA ARG A 191 9.38 -17.88 -9.25
C ARG A 191 9.91 -16.67 -8.48
N TYR A 192 9.61 -16.62 -7.19
CA TYR A 192 10.03 -15.55 -6.29
C TYR A 192 11.26 -16.00 -5.48
N ASN A 193 12.42 -15.42 -5.77
CA ASN A 193 13.69 -15.66 -5.06
C ASN A 193 14.22 -14.40 -4.37
N LYS A 194 13.37 -13.36 -4.29
CA LYS A 194 13.70 -12.11 -3.60
C LYS A 194 13.26 -12.22 -2.15
N LYS A 195 13.71 -11.28 -1.32
CA LYS A 195 13.41 -11.29 0.11
C LYS A 195 12.03 -10.72 0.39
N VAL A 196 11.49 -11.10 1.53
CA VAL A 196 10.29 -10.53 2.13
C VAL A 196 10.75 -9.70 3.32
N TYR A 197 10.28 -8.46 3.42
CA TYR A 197 10.65 -7.54 4.49
C TYR A 197 9.48 -7.36 5.45
N CYS A 198 9.76 -7.28 6.74
CA CYS A 198 8.83 -6.85 7.77
C CYS A 198 9.18 -5.41 8.18
N ALA A 199 8.36 -4.44 7.79
CA ALA A 199 8.56 -3.04 8.13
C ALA A 199 7.40 -2.55 9.01
N THR A 200 7.58 -1.48 9.78
CA THR A 200 6.49 -0.86 10.57
C THR A 200 6.43 0.66 10.39
N VAL A 201 5.33 1.25 10.84
CA VAL A 201 5.15 2.69 11.06
C VAL A 201 4.52 2.91 12.44
N LYS A 202 4.54 4.14 12.96
CA LYS A 202 3.95 4.51 14.27
C LYS A 202 2.53 3.95 14.49
N ASN A 203 1.71 3.92 13.44
CA ASN A 203 0.33 3.45 13.51
C ASN A 203 0.20 1.94 13.31
N HIS A 204 1.31 1.21 13.11
CA HIS A 204 1.41 -0.23 12.91
C HIS A 204 0.65 -0.82 11.71
N ILE A 205 -0.05 0.02 10.96
CA ILE A 205 -0.67 -0.29 9.69
C ILE A 205 0.14 0.47 8.63
N MET A 206 0.83 -0.28 7.77
CA MET A 206 1.72 0.29 6.77
C MET A 206 1.03 0.39 5.41
N TYR A 207 1.01 1.59 4.83
CA TYR A 207 0.67 1.78 3.42
C TYR A 207 1.89 1.49 2.55
N VAL A 208 1.89 0.36 1.85
CA VAL A 208 2.97 -0.06 0.94
C VAL A 208 2.53 0.17 -0.50
N ARG A 209 3.43 0.70 -1.34
CA ARG A 209 3.19 0.79 -2.79
C ARG A 209 4.17 -0.10 -3.55
N ARG A 210 3.66 -1.09 -4.28
CA ARG A 210 4.45 -1.96 -5.18
C ARG A 210 4.09 -1.66 -6.63
N ASN A 211 5.03 -1.09 -7.38
CA ASN A 211 4.83 -0.70 -8.79
C ASN A 211 3.57 0.15 -9.01
N GLY A 212 3.35 1.15 -8.15
CA GLY A 212 2.20 2.04 -8.22
C GLY A 212 0.88 1.45 -7.70
N LYS A 213 0.87 0.19 -7.25
CA LYS A 213 -0.28 -0.46 -6.61
C LYS A 213 -0.17 -0.35 -5.08
N PRO A 214 -1.17 0.21 -4.38
CA PRO A 214 -1.15 0.35 -2.93
C PRO A 214 -1.70 -0.88 -2.19
N TYR A 215 -1.16 -1.14 -1.00
CA TYR A 215 -1.53 -2.24 -0.10
C TYR A 215 -1.37 -1.80 1.36
N TRP A 216 -2.06 -2.47 2.28
CA TRP A 216 -1.90 -2.28 3.72
C TRP A 216 -1.25 -3.52 4.36
N CYS A 217 -0.31 -3.34 5.30
CA CYS A 217 0.37 -4.43 6.02
C CYS A 217 0.36 -4.22 7.55
N GLY A 218 0.30 -5.31 8.34
CA GLY A 218 0.18 -5.30 9.81
C GLY A 218 1.39 -5.83 10.61
N ASN A 219 1.22 -6.03 11.93
CA ASN A 219 2.25 -6.40 12.93
C ASN A 219 2.39 -7.92 13.20
N THR A 220 3.46 -8.30 13.94
CA THR A 220 3.89 -9.68 14.25
C THR A 220 3.62 -10.14 15.70
N SER A 221 2.40 -9.96 16.20
CA SER A 221 1.93 -10.56 17.46
C SER A 221 0.69 -11.40 17.21
N MET A 222 0.54 -12.53 17.91
CA MET A 222 -0.56 -13.46 17.68
C MET A 222 -0.97 -14.21 18.94
N PHE A 223 -2.11 -14.88 18.84
CA PHE A 223 -2.62 -15.85 19.79
C PHE A 223 -3.47 -16.87 19.04
N TRP A 224 -3.64 -18.06 19.62
CA TRP A 224 -4.55 -19.07 19.10
C TRP A 224 -5.95 -18.88 19.69
N SER A 225 -6.97 -19.05 18.85
CA SER A 225 -8.37 -19.00 19.25
C SER A 225 -9.13 -20.12 18.56
N GLY A 226 -10.19 -20.61 19.21
CA GLY A 226 -11.22 -21.36 18.52
C GLY A 226 -11.98 -20.49 17.50
N PRO A 227 -12.94 -21.08 16.77
CA PRO A 227 -13.81 -20.35 15.86
C PRO A 227 -14.47 -19.15 16.55
N ASN A 228 -14.46 -18.00 15.89
CA ASN A 228 -15.05 -16.77 16.36
C ASN A 228 -15.71 -16.03 15.18
N LYS A 229 -16.40 -14.93 15.48
CA LYS A 229 -17.10 -14.14 14.46
C LYS A 229 -16.17 -13.66 13.33
N LEU A 230 -14.91 -13.32 13.62
CA LEU A 230 -13.94 -12.93 12.59
C LEU A 230 -13.64 -14.09 11.63
N PHE A 231 -13.31 -15.28 12.16
CA PHE A 231 -13.06 -16.49 11.37
C PHE A 231 -14.29 -16.91 10.54
N ASN A 232 -15.47 -16.95 11.17
CA ASN A 232 -16.71 -17.37 10.53
C ASN A 232 -17.13 -16.45 9.37
N ASN A 233 -16.86 -15.13 9.50
CA ASN A 233 -17.19 -14.17 8.45
C ASN A 233 -16.14 -14.04 7.34
N THR A 234 -14.97 -14.69 7.50
CA THR A 234 -13.85 -14.62 6.55
C THR A 234 -13.41 -16.01 6.09
N LEU A 235 -12.39 -16.59 6.74
CA LEU A 235 -11.70 -17.81 6.33
C LEU A 235 -12.63 -19.03 6.23
N LYS A 236 -13.66 -19.11 7.07
CA LYS A 236 -14.63 -20.23 7.00
C LYS A 236 -15.41 -20.25 5.68
N LYS A 237 -15.70 -19.09 5.08
CA LYS A 237 -16.51 -18.99 3.85
C LYS A 237 -15.85 -19.63 2.63
N ILE A 238 -14.53 -19.78 2.66
CA ILE A 238 -13.74 -20.35 1.56
C ILE A 238 -13.55 -21.85 1.71
N GLU A 239 -13.86 -22.42 2.88
CA GLU A 239 -13.70 -23.85 3.16
C GLU A 239 -14.35 -24.75 2.10
N PRO A 240 -15.60 -24.51 1.63
CA PRO A 240 -16.21 -25.37 0.60
C PRO A 240 -15.39 -25.42 -0.69
N LYS A 241 -14.84 -24.28 -1.12
CA LYS A 241 -14.03 -24.21 -2.34
C LYS A 241 -12.67 -24.87 -2.13
N LEU A 242 -12.04 -24.68 -0.97
CA LEU A 242 -10.78 -25.36 -0.66
C LEU A 242 -10.97 -26.89 -0.60
N ALA A 243 -12.10 -27.36 -0.08
CA ALA A 243 -12.44 -28.78 -0.05
C ALA A 243 -12.68 -29.36 -1.45
N GLU A 244 -13.41 -28.63 -2.31
CA GLU A 244 -13.64 -29.00 -3.72
C GLU A 244 -12.31 -29.17 -4.48
N GLU A 245 -11.36 -28.27 -4.26
CA GLU A 245 -10.03 -28.30 -4.90
C GLU A 245 -9.06 -29.30 -4.23
N GLY A 246 -9.48 -29.98 -3.15
CA GLY A 246 -8.62 -30.90 -2.39
C GLY A 246 -7.40 -30.20 -1.78
N TYR A 247 -7.52 -28.92 -1.43
CA TYR A 247 -6.40 -28.14 -0.90
C TYR A 247 -5.98 -28.62 0.50
N ILE A 248 -4.70 -28.97 0.64
CA ILE A 248 -4.06 -29.32 1.91
C ILE A 248 -2.93 -28.33 2.15
N GLY A 249 -3.06 -27.51 3.18
CA GLY A 249 -2.02 -26.54 3.53
C GLY A 249 -2.49 -25.41 4.43
N TYR A 250 -1.62 -24.42 4.57
CA TYR A 250 -1.86 -23.22 5.36
C TYR A 250 -2.52 -22.12 4.53
N ILE A 251 -3.61 -21.56 5.05
CA ILE A 251 -4.25 -20.36 4.50
C ILE A 251 -4.25 -19.26 5.57
N ASP A 252 -3.95 -18.05 5.12
CA ASP A 252 -4.07 -16.80 5.88
C ASP A 252 -4.93 -15.80 5.11
N ILE A 253 -5.82 -15.12 5.84
CA ILE A 253 -6.48 -13.90 5.36
C ILE A 253 -6.10 -12.77 6.30
N ASN A 254 -5.26 -11.86 5.81
CA ASN A 254 -5.01 -10.60 6.48
C ASN A 254 -6.22 -9.68 6.32
N CYS A 255 -6.68 -9.07 7.41
CA CYS A 255 -7.83 -8.18 7.41
C CYS A 255 -7.52 -6.88 8.18
N MET A 256 -8.16 -5.79 7.76
CA MET A 256 -8.45 -4.67 8.64
C MET A 256 -9.88 -4.79 9.17
N VAL A 257 -10.10 -4.38 10.41
CA VAL A 257 -11.43 -4.39 11.02
C VAL A 257 -11.69 -3.06 11.74
N ASN A 258 -12.95 -2.64 11.75
CA ASN A 258 -13.42 -1.49 12.51
C ASN A 258 -14.85 -1.76 13.02
N SER A 259 -15.52 -0.77 13.61
CA SER A 259 -16.90 -0.92 14.09
C SER A 259 -17.92 -1.29 13.01
N ASN A 260 -17.61 -1.02 11.74
CA ASN A 260 -18.54 -1.15 10.62
C ASN A 260 -18.38 -2.48 9.88
N GLY A 261 -17.20 -3.11 9.92
CA GLY A 261 -16.97 -4.31 9.14
C GLY A 261 -15.56 -4.87 9.16
N ILE A 262 -15.43 -6.00 8.46
CA ILE A 262 -14.19 -6.72 8.20
C ILE A 262 -13.81 -6.51 6.74
N TYR A 263 -12.57 -6.09 6.49
CA TYR A 263 -12.05 -5.74 5.18
C TYR A 263 -10.83 -6.62 4.88
N PRO A 264 -11.00 -7.75 4.17
CA PRO A 264 -9.90 -8.59 3.72
C PRO A 264 -8.93 -7.81 2.82
N LEU A 265 -7.64 -7.96 3.05
CA LEU A 265 -6.57 -7.26 2.33
C LEU A 265 -5.72 -8.20 1.47
N GLU A 266 -5.35 -9.34 2.04
CA GLU A 266 -4.45 -10.30 1.40
C GLU A 266 -4.91 -11.71 1.72
N PHE A 267 -4.97 -12.54 0.68
CA PHE A 267 -5.14 -13.98 0.79
C PHE A 267 -3.79 -14.65 0.49
N THR A 268 -3.33 -15.51 1.40
CA THR A 268 -2.04 -16.18 1.30
C THR A 268 -2.20 -17.68 1.53
N SER A 269 -1.65 -18.49 0.63
CA SER A 269 -1.68 -19.97 0.70
C SER A 269 -0.31 -20.59 1.04
N ARG A 270 0.48 -19.90 1.86
CA ARG A 270 1.81 -20.28 2.33
C ARG A 270 2.13 -19.61 3.65
N PHE A 271 2.96 -20.23 4.49
CA PHE A 271 3.38 -19.57 5.71
C PHE A 271 4.12 -18.26 5.43
N GLY A 272 3.84 -17.24 6.24
CA GLY A 272 4.60 -16.00 6.27
C GLY A 272 5.86 -16.12 7.12
N TYR A 273 6.84 -15.27 6.85
CA TYR A 273 7.99 -15.03 7.74
C TYR A 273 7.85 -13.62 8.34
N PRO A 274 7.96 -13.44 9.67
CA PRO A 274 8.26 -14.45 10.70
C PRO A 274 7.08 -15.29 11.21
N THR A 275 5.89 -15.21 10.59
CA THR A 275 4.64 -15.82 11.10
C THR A 275 4.79 -17.30 11.50
N ILE A 276 5.45 -18.12 10.68
CA ILE A 276 5.64 -19.56 10.97
C ILE A 276 6.36 -19.80 12.30
N SER A 277 7.42 -19.06 12.56
CA SER A 277 8.23 -19.17 13.77
C SER A 277 7.42 -18.81 15.01
N ILE A 278 6.61 -17.75 14.90
CA ILE A 278 5.79 -17.27 16.02
C ILE A 278 4.64 -18.25 16.29
N GLN A 279 4.02 -18.81 15.23
CA GLN A 279 2.98 -19.84 15.35
C GLN A 279 3.53 -21.10 16.00
N GLN A 280 4.70 -21.56 15.55
CA GLN A 280 5.38 -22.74 16.08
C GLN A 280 5.59 -22.64 17.59
N GLU A 281 5.99 -21.47 18.10
CA GLU A 281 6.21 -21.26 19.54
C GLU A 281 4.91 -21.34 20.36
N GLY A 282 3.76 -21.12 19.72
CA GLY A 282 2.45 -21.36 20.30
C GLY A 282 1.97 -22.80 20.20
N MET A 283 2.62 -23.66 19.42
CA MET A 283 2.21 -25.06 19.24
C MET A 283 2.78 -25.95 20.35
N ILE A 284 1.93 -26.84 20.86
CA ILE A 284 2.35 -27.98 21.70
C ILE A 284 2.65 -29.17 20.79
N SER A 285 1.84 -29.37 19.76
CA SER A 285 2.12 -30.36 18.71
C SER A 285 3.43 -30.01 18.01
N HIS A 286 4.28 -31.01 17.75
CA HIS A 286 5.48 -30.80 16.94
C HIS A 286 5.08 -30.40 15.51
N ILE A 287 5.46 -29.20 15.09
CA ILE A 287 5.05 -28.63 13.80
C ILE A 287 5.45 -29.53 12.61
N SER A 288 6.62 -30.17 12.68
CA SER A 288 7.10 -31.08 11.63
C SER A 288 6.21 -32.30 11.48
N GLU A 289 5.82 -32.91 12.59
CA GLU A 289 4.94 -34.08 12.61
C GLU A 289 3.53 -33.69 12.15
N PHE A 290 2.99 -32.58 12.68
CA PHE A 290 1.69 -32.06 12.27
C PHE A 290 1.62 -31.81 10.74
N LEU A 291 2.63 -31.15 10.16
CA LEU A 291 2.68 -30.90 8.72
C LEU A 291 2.91 -32.18 7.91
N TYR A 292 3.72 -33.11 8.40
CA TYR A 292 3.93 -34.41 7.77
C TYR A 292 2.64 -35.23 7.70
N GLU A 293 1.88 -35.29 8.80
CA GLU A 293 0.61 -36.00 8.84
C GLU A 293 -0.44 -35.36 7.94
N LEU A 294 -0.53 -34.02 7.93
CA LEU A 294 -1.39 -33.31 6.97
C LEU A 294 -1.04 -33.66 5.52
N ALA A 295 0.26 -33.66 5.16
CA ALA A 295 0.70 -34.00 3.82
C ALA A 295 0.38 -35.44 3.40
N GLN A 296 0.19 -36.35 4.36
CA GLN A 296 -0.28 -37.71 4.14
C GLN A 296 -1.80 -37.84 4.02
N GLY A 297 -2.55 -36.73 4.10
CA GLY A 297 -4.01 -36.75 4.11
C GLY A 297 -4.62 -37.22 5.44
N LYS A 298 -3.81 -37.30 6.51
CA LYS A 298 -4.33 -37.57 7.86
C LYS A 298 -4.98 -36.31 8.43
N LYS A 299 -5.72 -36.49 9.53
CA LYS A 299 -6.39 -35.41 10.28
C LYS A 299 -5.73 -35.23 11.66
N PRO A 300 -4.48 -34.76 11.72
CA PRO A 300 -3.79 -34.58 13.00
C PRO A 300 -4.50 -33.55 13.88
N LYS A 301 -4.46 -33.77 15.20
CA LYS A 301 -4.98 -32.80 16.17
C LYS A 301 -3.92 -31.72 16.43
N LEU A 302 -4.30 -30.45 16.22
CA LEU A 302 -3.48 -29.30 16.56
C LEU A 302 -3.68 -28.93 18.04
N ASN A 303 -2.68 -29.19 18.87
CA ASN A 303 -2.65 -28.75 20.26
C ASN A 303 -1.77 -27.50 20.37
N VAL A 304 -2.29 -26.47 21.03
CA VAL A 304 -1.66 -25.15 21.14
C VAL A 304 -1.72 -24.63 22.58
N ARG A 305 -0.80 -23.72 22.90
CA ARG A 305 -0.76 -23.01 24.17
C ARG A 305 -1.78 -21.88 24.16
N ASN A 306 -2.44 -21.69 25.30
CA ASN A 306 -3.21 -20.48 25.57
C ASN A 306 -2.27 -19.29 25.79
N GLY A 307 -2.78 -18.09 25.56
CA GLY A 307 -2.02 -16.85 25.69
C GLY A 307 -1.41 -16.39 24.37
N PHE A 308 -0.33 -15.64 24.46
CA PHE A 308 0.20 -14.83 23.36
C PHE A 308 1.58 -15.27 22.92
N GLN A 309 1.88 -15.03 21.65
CA GLN A 309 3.20 -15.14 21.06
C GLN A 309 3.60 -13.81 20.42
N VAL A 310 4.83 -13.37 20.69
CA VAL A 310 5.42 -12.14 20.15
C VAL A 310 6.70 -12.51 19.42
N GLY A 311 6.81 -12.13 18.15
CA GLY A 311 8.03 -12.31 17.36
C GLY A 311 8.72 -10.98 17.08
N VAL A 312 10.02 -10.92 17.41
CA VAL A 312 10.90 -9.79 17.17
C VAL A 312 11.91 -10.17 16.10
N ALA A 313 11.81 -9.55 14.93
CA ALA A 313 12.84 -9.68 13.89
C ALA A 313 14.11 -8.92 14.30
N ILE A 314 15.24 -9.63 14.35
CA ILE A 314 16.57 -9.05 14.54
C ILE A 314 17.19 -8.85 13.17
N VAL A 315 17.49 -7.58 12.88
CA VAL A 315 17.92 -7.16 11.56
C VAL A 315 19.19 -6.30 11.63
N VAL A 316 19.90 -6.18 10.51
CA VAL A 316 21.10 -5.36 10.32
C VAL A 316 21.00 -4.57 9.01
N PRO A 317 21.73 -3.44 8.85
CA PRO A 317 21.72 -2.70 7.61
C PRO A 317 22.14 -3.59 6.44
N PRO A 318 21.49 -3.48 5.26
CA PRO A 318 20.62 -2.39 4.82
C PRO A 318 19.12 -2.63 5.01
N PHE A 319 18.68 -3.60 5.82
CA PHE A 319 17.26 -3.95 5.91
C PHE A 319 16.37 -2.69 6.19
N PRO A 320 15.19 -2.52 5.59
CA PRO A 320 14.51 -3.41 4.64
C PRO A 320 14.89 -3.14 3.17
N PHE A 321 15.97 -2.40 2.91
CA PHE A 321 16.40 -2.09 1.56
C PHE A 321 17.28 -3.20 0.98
N LYS A 322 17.35 -3.25 -0.36
CA LYS A 322 18.26 -4.15 -1.07
C LYS A 322 19.50 -3.37 -1.50
N ASP A 323 20.53 -3.40 -0.66
CA ASP A 323 21.82 -2.77 -0.94
C ASP A 323 22.97 -3.72 -0.55
N ILE A 324 23.53 -4.38 -1.56
CA ILE A 324 24.58 -5.38 -1.36
C ILE A 324 25.89 -4.72 -0.91
N GLU A 325 26.16 -3.49 -1.33
CA GLU A 325 27.38 -2.76 -0.97
C GLU A 325 27.34 -2.41 0.53
N THR A 326 26.23 -1.83 1.00
CA THR A 326 26.04 -1.55 2.42
C THR A 326 26.08 -2.82 3.27
N LEU A 327 25.43 -3.91 2.82
CA LEU A 327 25.49 -5.18 3.55
C LEU A 327 26.93 -5.69 3.67
N THR A 328 27.66 -5.68 2.56
CA THR A 328 29.04 -6.19 2.50
C THR A 328 29.96 -5.35 3.39
N ALA A 329 29.79 -4.02 3.38
CA ALA A 329 30.63 -3.12 4.15
C ALA A 329 30.32 -3.14 5.66
N LYS A 330 29.06 -3.37 6.07
CA LYS A 330 28.63 -3.15 7.47
C LYS A 330 28.22 -4.39 8.25
N SER A 331 27.92 -5.49 7.57
CA SER A 331 27.15 -6.59 8.19
C SER A 331 27.58 -7.98 7.77
N LYS A 332 28.11 -8.16 6.55
CA LYS A 332 28.50 -9.47 6.03
C LYS A 332 29.59 -10.08 6.91
N GLU A 333 29.46 -11.38 7.20
CA GLU A 333 30.40 -12.15 8.04
C GLU A 333 30.57 -11.63 9.47
N SER A 334 29.71 -10.70 9.92
CA SER A 334 29.69 -10.28 11.32
C SER A 334 29.32 -11.46 12.22
N VAL A 335 30.09 -11.64 13.28
CA VAL A 335 29.85 -12.68 14.29
C VAL A 335 28.62 -12.34 15.12
N ILE A 336 27.86 -13.37 15.45
CA ILE A 336 26.67 -13.33 16.29
C ILE A 336 27.01 -14.01 17.60
N LEU A 337 27.07 -13.22 18.67
CA LEU A 337 27.40 -13.71 20.00
C LEU A 337 26.13 -13.88 20.82
N PHE A 338 25.97 -15.05 21.41
CA PHE A 338 24.97 -15.32 22.45
C PHE A 338 25.69 -15.27 23.80
N LYS A 339 25.36 -14.29 24.65
CA LYS A 339 25.99 -14.10 25.99
C LYS A 339 25.89 -15.36 26.85
N LYS A 340 24.79 -16.09 26.71
CA LYS A 340 24.58 -17.44 27.21
C LYS A 340 24.25 -18.36 26.03
N PRO A 341 24.75 -19.60 25.98
CA PRO A 341 24.48 -20.56 24.91
C PRO A 341 23.05 -21.12 25.00
N ASN A 342 22.05 -20.25 24.83
CA ASN A 342 20.64 -20.59 24.84
C ASN A 342 19.97 -20.02 23.58
N LEU A 343 19.40 -20.92 22.76
CA LEU A 343 18.69 -20.61 21.52
C LEU A 343 17.17 -20.80 21.66
N GLU A 344 16.66 -21.01 22.87
CA GLU A 344 15.22 -21.16 23.10
C GLU A 344 14.45 -19.92 22.60
N GLY A 345 13.47 -20.15 21.72
CA GLY A 345 12.71 -19.10 21.04
C GLY A 345 13.52 -18.27 20.04
N VAL A 346 14.72 -18.70 19.65
CA VAL A 346 15.51 -18.06 18.61
C VAL A 346 15.43 -18.91 17.34
N HIS A 347 14.81 -18.36 16.31
CA HIS A 347 14.71 -18.99 14.99
C HIS A 347 15.71 -18.35 14.04
N ILE A 348 16.46 -19.20 13.35
CA ILE A 348 17.54 -18.83 12.44
C ILE A 348 16.96 -18.50 11.06
N GLU A 349 17.37 -17.37 10.50
CA GLU A 349 17.03 -16.93 9.13
C GLU A 349 18.32 -16.84 8.30
N ASP A 350 18.81 -15.63 7.96
CA ASP A 350 19.97 -15.41 7.07
C ASP A 350 21.35 -15.54 7.77
N ILE A 351 21.54 -16.56 8.63
CA ILE A 351 22.81 -16.80 9.33
C ILE A 351 23.29 -18.24 9.16
N LYS A 352 24.60 -18.47 9.31
CA LYS A 352 25.18 -19.82 9.26
C LYS A 352 26.24 -19.99 10.34
N LYS A 353 26.63 -21.24 10.59
CA LYS A 353 27.69 -21.58 11.53
C LYS A 353 28.99 -21.89 10.77
N ILE A 354 30.11 -21.23 11.11
CA ILE A 354 31.46 -21.50 10.60
C ILE A 354 32.39 -21.66 11.81
N ASN A 355 33.16 -22.74 11.90
CA ASN A 355 34.12 -22.98 13.00
C ASN A 355 33.51 -22.77 14.40
N ASP A 356 32.30 -23.30 14.58
CA ASP A 356 31.47 -23.13 15.78
C ASP A 356 30.92 -21.72 16.09
N GLU A 357 31.19 -20.73 15.23
CA GLU A 357 30.69 -19.37 15.35
C GLU A 357 29.51 -19.10 14.42
N TRP A 358 28.48 -18.43 14.92
CA TRP A 358 27.38 -17.94 14.09
C TRP A 358 27.80 -16.66 13.38
N VAL A 359 27.57 -16.59 12.06
CA VAL A 359 27.92 -15.43 11.23
C VAL A 359 26.78 -15.06 10.30
N VAL A 360 26.70 -13.76 9.98
CA VAL A 360 25.79 -13.24 8.95
C VAL A 360 26.18 -13.82 7.58
N ALA A 361 25.21 -14.48 6.93
CA ALA A 361 25.48 -15.24 5.70
C ALA A 361 24.51 -14.95 4.55
N GLY A 362 23.29 -14.53 4.86
CA GLY A 362 22.34 -14.19 3.82
C GLY A 362 22.53 -12.77 3.30
N THR A 363 21.55 -12.33 2.52
CA THR A 363 21.69 -11.05 1.82
C THR A 363 20.72 -10.00 2.34
N SER A 364 19.72 -10.36 3.15
CA SER A 364 18.58 -9.50 3.46
C SER A 364 18.81 -8.52 4.59
N GLY A 365 19.75 -8.86 5.46
CA GLY A 365 19.88 -8.24 6.77
C GLY A 365 18.83 -8.70 7.77
N PHE A 366 17.96 -9.67 7.47
CA PHE A 366 17.04 -10.30 8.44
C PHE A 366 17.66 -11.58 8.97
N LEU A 367 18.23 -11.52 10.18
CA LEU A 367 19.11 -12.55 10.71
C LEU A 367 18.39 -13.60 11.55
N LEU A 368 17.53 -13.16 12.46
CA LEU A 368 16.89 -14.02 13.46
C LEU A 368 15.46 -13.55 13.71
N THR A 369 14.57 -14.49 14.01
CA THR A 369 13.30 -14.20 14.66
C THR A 369 13.39 -14.64 16.11
N VAL A 370 13.26 -13.70 17.05
CA VAL A 370 13.27 -13.97 18.50
C VAL A 370 11.85 -13.91 19.02
N CYS A 371 11.35 -15.05 19.46
CA CYS A 371 10.01 -15.22 19.96
C CYS A 371 9.97 -15.17 21.49
N GLY A 372 8.84 -14.72 22.03
CA GLY A 372 8.46 -14.86 23.42
C GLY A 372 7.00 -15.27 23.52
N THR A 373 6.68 -15.99 24.58
CA THR A 373 5.35 -16.53 24.87
C THR A 373 4.96 -16.19 26.29
N GLY A 374 3.66 -16.06 26.55
CA GLY A 374 3.17 -15.82 27.89
C GLY A 374 1.65 -15.77 27.98
N PRO A 375 1.08 -15.94 29.19
CA PRO A 375 -0.37 -15.89 29.35
C PRO A 375 -0.95 -14.50 29.05
N THR A 376 -0.14 -13.44 29.16
CA THR A 376 -0.51 -12.07 28.77
C THR A 376 0.43 -11.55 27.68
N MET A 377 -0.06 -10.59 26.87
CA MET A 377 0.77 -9.93 25.85
C MET A 377 2.05 -9.35 26.47
N LYS A 378 1.96 -8.72 27.65
CA LYS A 378 3.13 -8.15 28.33
C LYS A 378 4.16 -9.18 28.74
N GLN A 379 3.73 -10.35 29.21
CA GLN A 379 4.66 -11.44 29.56
C GLN A 379 5.34 -12.01 28.31
N ALA A 380 4.60 -12.19 27.21
CA ALA A 380 5.17 -12.62 25.94
C ALA A 380 6.20 -11.60 25.41
N GLN A 381 5.88 -10.30 25.45
CA GLN A 381 6.81 -9.21 25.14
C GLN A 381 8.06 -9.27 26.02
N ASN A 382 7.88 -9.32 27.35
CA ASN A 382 8.99 -9.33 28.30
C ASN A 382 9.94 -10.51 28.04
N GLN A 383 9.39 -11.71 27.76
CA GLN A 383 10.20 -12.87 27.43
C GLN A 383 10.96 -12.68 26.11
N ALA A 384 10.29 -12.21 25.05
CA ALA A 384 10.92 -11.96 23.75
C ALA A 384 12.09 -10.97 23.91
N TYR A 385 11.84 -9.81 24.51
CA TYR A 385 12.87 -8.78 24.69
C TYR A 385 13.97 -9.18 25.69
N HIS A 386 13.66 -10.02 26.68
CA HIS A 386 14.69 -10.61 27.54
C HIS A 386 15.63 -11.53 26.74
N ARG A 387 15.09 -12.38 25.84
CA ARG A 387 15.88 -13.21 24.93
C ARG A 387 16.72 -12.38 23.97
N VAL A 388 16.18 -11.28 23.43
CA VAL A 388 16.95 -10.35 22.58
C VAL A 388 18.18 -9.78 23.31
N LYS A 389 18.09 -9.46 24.62
CA LYS A 389 19.24 -8.99 25.41
C LYS A 389 20.39 -9.99 25.52
N ASN A 390 20.15 -11.28 25.25
CA ASN A 390 21.16 -12.32 25.20
C ASN A 390 21.98 -12.28 23.90
N ILE A 391 21.53 -11.55 22.88
CA ILE A 391 22.10 -11.56 21.53
C ILE A 391 22.92 -10.27 21.33
N LEU A 392 24.11 -10.41 20.76
CA LEU A 392 24.97 -9.30 20.38
C LEU A 392 25.40 -9.49 18.93
N ILE A 393 25.04 -8.53 18.09
CA ILE A 393 25.40 -8.48 16.68
C ILE A 393 25.75 -7.03 16.35
N PRO A 394 26.90 -6.75 15.72
CA PRO A 394 27.23 -5.40 15.27
C PRO A 394 26.11 -4.80 14.41
N ASN A 395 25.78 -3.53 14.67
CA ASN A 395 24.76 -2.78 13.93
C ASN A 395 23.34 -3.36 13.97
N MET A 396 23.04 -4.32 14.86
CA MET A 396 21.68 -4.84 14.93
C MET A 396 20.68 -3.79 15.41
N TYR A 397 19.49 -3.88 14.87
CA TYR A 397 18.33 -3.17 15.37
C TYR A 397 17.11 -4.07 15.27
N TYR A 398 16.11 -3.71 16.04
CA TYR A 398 14.86 -4.42 16.14
C TYR A 398 13.82 -3.47 16.71
N ARG A 399 12.56 -3.83 16.53
CA ARG A 399 11.44 -3.06 17.06
C ARG A 399 11.21 -3.33 18.54
N THR A 400 10.90 -2.30 19.32
CA THR A 400 10.64 -2.37 20.77
C THR A 400 9.17 -2.28 21.15
N ASP A 401 8.28 -2.20 20.16
CA ASP A 401 6.87 -1.82 20.27
C ASP A 401 5.92 -2.91 19.72
N ILE A 402 6.38 -4.16 19.59
CA ILE A 402 5.56 -5.26 19.08
C ILE A 402 4.52 -5.66 20.12
N GLY A 403 3.24 -5.50 19.81
CA GLY A 403 2.12 -5.89 20.68
C GLY A 403 1.61 -4.78 21.61
N ASP A 404 2.21 -3.58 21.60
CA ASP A 404 1.85 -2.50 22.52
C ASP A 404 0.39 -2.05 22.39
N ARG A 405 -0.13 -2.05 21.16
CA ARG A 405 -1.53 -1.69 20.88
C ARG A 405 -2.57 -2.72 21.32
N TRP A 406 -2.15 -3.94 21.69
CA TRP A 406 -3.07 -5.03 21.99
C TRP A 406 -4.09 -4.66 23.07
N TYR A 407 -3.68 -3.87 24.07
CA TYR A 407 -4.59 -3.41 25.12
C TYR A 407 -5.80 -2.65 24.57
N GLU A 408 -5.57 -1.66 23.70
CA GLU A 408 -6.66 -0.89 23.07
C GLU A 408 -7.39 -1.69 21.99
N ASP A 409 -6.64 -2.44 21.17
CA ASP A 409 -7.21 -3.18 20.05
C ASP A 409 -8.06 -4.37 20.53
N SER A 410 -7.66 -5.06 21.61
CA SER A 410 -8.44 -6.15 22.20
C SER A 410 -9.80 -5.67 22.71
N ASP A 411 -9.83 -4.54 23.43
CA ASP A 411 -11.08 -3.96 23.94
C ASP A 411 -12.03 -3.59 22.78
N ARG A 412 -11.51 -2.99 21.71
CA ARG A 412 -12.29 -2.70 20.50
C ARG A 412 -12.83 -3.97 19.86
N LEU A 413 -11.99 -4.98 19.65
CA LEU A 413 -12.38 -6.24 19.04
C LEU A 413 -13.45 -6.99 19.85
N HIS A 414 -13.37 -6.97 21.18
CA HIS A 414 -14.39 -7.53 22.06
C HIS A 414 -15.68 -6.71 22.08
N THR A 415 -15.57 -5.37 22.01
CA THR A 415 -16.71 -4.45 21.94
C THR A 415 -17.49 -4.61 20.65
N TRP A 416 -16.79 -4.72 19.51
CA TRP A 416 -17.39 -5.01 18.20
C TRP A 416 -17.84 -6.47 18.05
N GLY A 417 -17.49 -7.33 19.02
CA GLY A 417 -17.90 -8.72 19.08
C GLY A 417 -17.15 -9.64 18.12
N TYR A 418 -16.00 -9.23 17.59
CA TYR A 418 -15.22 -10.04 16.63
C TYR A 418 -14.52 -11.24 17.26
N LEU A 419 -14.13 -11.13 18.53
CA LEU A 419 -13.46 -12.20 19.29
C LEU A 419 -14.41 -13.00 20.20
N ARG A 420 -15.72 -12.82 20.06
CA ARG A 420 -16.69 -13.66 20.77
C ARG A 420 -16.92 -14.94 19.98
N GLU A 421 -17.20 -16.02 20.70
CA GLU A 421 -17.79 -17.22 20.09
C GLU A 421 -19.07 -16.79 19.37
N GLY A 422 -19.20 -17.22 18.13
CA GLY A 422 -20.27 -16.82 17.23
C GLY A 422 -20.70 -17.95 16.34
#